data_AF-A0A9N8EEE8-F1
#
_entry.id   AF-A0A9N8EEE8-F1
#
_cell.length_a   1.000
_cell.length_b   1.000
_cell.length_c   1.000
_cell.angle_alpha   90.00
_cell.angle_beta   90.00
_cell.angle_gamma   90.00
#
_symmetry.space_group_name_H-M   'P 1'
#
loop_
_entity.id
_entity.type
_entity.pdbx_description
1 polymer ?
#
loop_
_entity_poly.entity_id
_entity_poly.type
_entity_poly.pdbx_seq_one_letter_code
_entity_poly.pdbx_strand_id
1 'polypeptide(L)'
;MKDNNELGIRPFEWLTDSASVVPLVRAAVASPPSSERHEAKLLKILHVGSGSSVLGEHLVETMGDDIERVVNVDVDTETLHRMKQRWDKVAKDTATRDKLDFCTADFAATKGVVIIEEYPSGYFDICIDKSTLDCTLCSDSASAGLLTEVYRLLNPSGGIYICISFHHLDLLQPLLQDLPGAHWDVSHTIMQRQVEDLIGNNNNNNNKPDGVAEEKGKQDATNSLCTKSQGAWASGSFEPDEQYRRTVNVLTCRRRLPADPLEKSCAILLDREKVKTHINSTNDLWFQHHNPMLTSKRKETIHCLFQQQQGESEEGTCDLETAYSILFTEAERELLTFDLFLEDWQAWISQQQQQQQQKEDPGFPNDKMSVETALAFLEEMQ
;
A
#
# COMPACT_ATOMS: atom_id res chain seq x y z
N MET A 1 16.71 12.08 -27.79
CA MET A 1 15.36 11.91 -27.25
C MET A 1 14.38 12.47 -28.27
N LYS A 2 13.49 11.65 -28.85
CA LYS A 2 12.39 12.17 -29.67
C LYS A 2 11.45 12.96 -28.76
N ASP A 3 10.84 14.03 -29.26
CA ASP A 3 9.92 14.85 -28.46
C ASP A 3 8.78 13.99 -27.91
N ASN A 4 8.63 13.95 -26.59
CA ASN A 4 7.60 13.14 -25.91
C ASN A 4 6.16 13.52 -26.33
N ASN A 5 5.96 14.69 -26.94
CA ASN A 5 4.67 15.13 -27.48
C ASN A 5 4.24 14.35 -28.73
N GLU A 6 5.15 13.73 -29.49
CA GLU A 6 4.78 12.96 -30.70
C GLU A 6 4.23 11.56 -30.37
N LEU A 7 4.52 11.05 -29.17
CA LEU A 7 4.20 9.68 -28.76
C LEU A 7 2.83 9.53 -28.11
N GLY A 8 2.08 10.63 -27.94
CA GLY A 8 0.68 10.62 -27.53
C GLY A 8 0.43 10.49 -26.03
N ILE A 9 1.35 9.91 -25.25
CA ILE A 9 1.31 9.88 -23.77
C ILE A 9 2.71 10.09 -23.20
N ARG A 10 2.81 10.91 -22.14
CA ARG A 10 4.02 11.08 -21.36
C ARG A 10 4.05 10.01 -20.26
N PRO A 11 5.05 9.11 -20.25
CA PRO A 11 5.17 8.14 -19.17
C PRO A 11 5.38 8.79 -17.81
N PHE A 12 4.92 8.10 -16.77
CA PHE A 12 5.13 8.50 -15.39
C PHE A 12 5.50 7.29 -14.54
N GLU A 13 6.49 7.46 -13.67
CA GLU A 13 6.95 6.42 -12.76
C GLU A 13 6.66 6.79 -11.30
N TRP A 14 5.73 6.06 -10.69
CA TRP A 14 5.57 6.06 -9.24
C TRP A 14 6.76 5.34 -8.57
N LEU A 15 7.09 5.79 -7.35
CA LEU A 15 8.14 5.26 -6.46
C LEU A 15 9.58 5.45 -6.93
N THR A 16 9.92 4.83 -8.05
CA THR A 16 11.27 4.68 -8.59
C THR A 16 11.20 4.46 -10.10
N ASP A 17 12.31 4.69 -10.79
CA ASP A 17 12.44 4.37 -12.21
C ASP A 17 12.35 2.86 -12.51
N SER A 18 12.05 2.56 -13.78
CA SER A 18 11.99 1.19 -14.31
C SER A 18 13.34 0.46 -14.27
N ALA A 19 14.44 1.19 -14.39
CA ALA A 19 15.79 0.61 -14.41
C ALA A 19 16.19 -0.01 -13.06
N SER A 20 15.65 0.52 -11.96
CA SER A 20 15.87 0.02 -10.61
C SER A 20 15.16 -1.30 -10.32
N VAL A 21 14.09 -1.60 -11.05
CA VAL A 21 13.28 -2.81 -10.83
C VAL A 21 13.90 -4.05 -11.49
N VAL A 22 14.54 -3.90 -12.65
CA VAL A 22 15.14 -5.02 -13.39
C VAL A 22 16.15 -5.84 -12.56
N PRO A 23 17.08 -5.23 -11.79
CA PRO A 23 17.95 -5.96 -10.88
C PRO A 23 17.20 -6.78 -9.83
N LEU A 24 16.06 -6.28 -9.31
CA LEU A 24 15.23 -7.00 -8.34
C LEU A 24 14.63 -8.26 -8.96
N VAL A 25 14.08 -8.14 -10.17
CA VAL A 25 13.52 -9.27 -10.92
C VAL A 25 14.59 -10.34 -11.15
N ARG A 26 15.78 -9.93 -11.62
CA ARG A 26 16.91 -10.86 -11.83
C ARG A 26 17.33 -11.56 -10.54
N ALA A 27 17.48 -10.82 -9.44
CA ALA A 27 17.86 -11.38 -8.15
C ALA A 27 16.80 -12.37 -7.61
N ALA A 28 15.52 -12.05 -7.78
CA ALA A 28 14.41 -12.88 -7.36
C ALA A 28 14.37 -14.22 -8.13
N VAL A 29 14.68 -14.22 -9.43
CA VAL A 29 14.73 -15.44 -10.25
C VAL A 29 16.03 -16.23 -10.02
N ALA A 30 17.15 -15.55 -9.79
CA ALA A 30 18.47 -16.18 -9.61
C ALA A 30 18.65 -16.93 -8.28
N SER A 31 17.68 -16.84 -7.37
CA SER A 31 17.76 -17.44 -6.03
C SER A 31 16.92 -18.72 -5.86
N PRO A 32 16.92 -19.72 -6.77
CA PRO A 32 16.07 -20.89 -6.58
C PRO A 32 16.56 -21.77 -5.41
N PRO A 33 15.64 -22.32 -4.61
CA PRO A 33 15.97 -23.41 -3.70
C PRO A 33 16.11 -24.70 -4.52
N SER A 34 17.26 -25.37 -4.39
CA SER A 34 17.59 -26.72 -4.89
C SER A 34 18.02 -26.89 -6.37
N SER A 35 19.32 -27.19 -6.52
CA SER A 35 20.07 -28.13 -7.38
C SER A 35 19.59 -28.68 -8.73
N GLU A 36 18.36 -28.48 -9.21
CA GLU A 36 17.95 -28.96 -10.53
C GLU A 36 17.97 -27.79 -11.54
N ARG A 37 19.01 -27.76 -12.37
CA ARG A 37 19.05 -26.89 -13.56
C ARG A 37 17.96 -27.35 -14.53
N HIS A 38 16.74 -26.86 -14.33
CA HIS A 38 15.74 -26.85 -15.40
C HIS A 38 16.32 -26.08 -16.59
N GLU A 39 16.05 -26.55 -17.81
CA GLU A 39 16.26 -25.75 -19.03
C GLU A 39 15.74 -24.32 -18.80
N ALA A 40 16.49 -23.32 -19.27
CA ALA A 40 16.15 -21.92 -19.07
C ALA A 40 14.78 -21.63 -19.70
N LYS A 41 13.73 -21.68 -18.88
CA LYS A 41 12.38 -21.33 -19.27
C LYS A 41 12.29 -19.81 -19.40
N LEU A 42 11.73 -19.34 -20.51
CA LEU A 42 11.43 -17.92 -20.69
C LEU A 42 10.34 -17.48 -19.70
N LEU A 43 10.50 -16.28 -19.15
CA LEU A 43 9.65 -15.73 -18.10
C LEU A 43 8.35 -15.13 -18.63
N LYS A 44 7.27 -15.38 -17.90
CA LYS A 44 5.98 -14.69 -18.06
C LYS A 44 5.79 -13.73 -16.89
N ILE A 45 5.70 -12.44 -17.18
CA ILE A 45 5.63 -11.38 -16.16
C ILE A 45 4.29 -10.65 -16.27
N LEU A 46 3.62 -10.48 -15.13
CA LEU A 46 2.46 -9.62 -14.96
C LEU A 46 2.90 -8.33 -14.24
N HIS A 47 2.49 -7.17 -14.74
CA HIS A 47 2.69 -5.89 -14.08
C HIS A 47 1.32 -5.27 -13.80
N VAL A 48 0.90 -5.33 -12.53
CA VAL A 48 -0.42 -4.86 -12.08
C VAL A 48 -0.38 -3.37 -11.74
N GLY A 49 -1.49 -2.68 -11.99
CA GLY A 49 -1.62 -1.22 -11.84
C GLY A 49 -0.55 -0.45 -12.60
N SER A 50 -0.30 -0.88 -13.83
CA SER A 50 0.81 -0.39 -14.66
C SER A 50 0.72 1.09 -15.01
N GLY A 51 -0.48 1.67 -15.02
CA GLY A 51 -0.73 3.06 -15.39
C GLY A 51 0.00 3.46 -16.68
N SER A 52 0.75 4.56 -16.61
CA SER A 52 1.62 5.02 -17.69
C SER A 52 3.11 4.72 -17.46
N SER A 53 3.44 3.74 -16.60
CA SER A 53 4.81 3.30 -16.35
C SER A 53 5.38 2.59 -17.59
N VAL A 54 6.68 2.79 -17.85
CA VAL A 54 7.40 2.08 -18.92
C VAL A 54 8.05 0.79 -18.43
N LEU A 55 7.73 0.31 -17.22
CA LEU A 55 8.37 -0.88 -16.66
C LEU A 55 8.22 -2.10 -17.56
N GLY A 56 7.03 -2.31 -18.12
CA GLY A 56 6.80 -3.42 -19.06
C GLY A 56 7.65 -3.29 -20.33
N GLU A 57 7.76 -2.08 -20.89
CA GLU A 57 8.63 -1.79 -22.04
C GLU A 57 10.10 -2.09 -21.68
N HIS A 58 10.55 -1.58 -20.53
CA HIS A 58 11.93 -1.68 -20.08
C HIS A 58 12.34 -3.13 -19.77
N LEU A 59 11.44 -3.93 -19.19
CA LEU A 59 11.66 -5.37 -18.98
C LEU A 59 11.89 -6.09 -20.31
N VAL A 60 11.02 -5.88 -21.30
CA VAL A 60 11.16 -6.49 -22.63
C VAL A 60 12.47 -6.06 -23.31
N GLU A 61 12.84 -4.78 -23.22
CA GLU A 61 14.04 -4.27 -23.86
C GLU A 61 15.35 -4.74 -23.21
N THR A 62 15.37 -4.93 -21.89
CA THR A 62 16.59 -5.23 -21.13
C THR A 62 16.76 -6.70 -20.77
N MET A 63 15.67 -7.46 -20.74
CA MET A 63 15.63 -8.89 -20.42
C MET A 63 15.03 -9.71 -21.56
N GLY A 64 15.01 -9.18 -22.79
CA GLY A 64 14.32 -9.78 -23.93
C GLY A 64 14.63 -11.26 -24.16
N ASP A 65 15.89 -11.68 -24.03
CA ASP A 65 16.28 -13.08 -24.23
C ASP A 65 15.77 -14.03 -23.14
N ASP A 66 15.40 -13.49 -21.97
CA ASP A 66 14.89 -14.25 -20.82
C ASP A 66 13.36 -14.17 -20.67
N ILE A 67 12.68 -13.36 -21.51
CA ILE A 67 11.24 -13.07 -21.41
C ILE A 67 10.47 -13.66 -22.60
N GLU A 68 9.43 -14.41 -22.27
CA GLU A 68 8.41 -14.87 -23.22
C GLU A 68 7.37 -13.76 -23.42
N ARG A 69 6.88 -13.19 -22.32
CA ARG A 69 5.79 -12.21 -22.33
C ARG A 69 5.78 -11.34 -21.08
N VAL A 70 5.46 -10.07 -21.26
CA VAL A 70 5.04 -9.13 -20.21
C VAL A 70 3.61 -8.70 -20.49
N VAL A 71 2.77 -8.65 -19.44
CA VAL A 71 1.39 -8.17 -19.53
C VAL A 71 1.24 -7.01 -18.55
N ASN A 72 0.98 -5.81 -19.08
CA ASN A 72 0.63 -4.64 -18.30
C ASN A 72 -0.88 -4.63 -18.05
N VAL A 73 -1.27 -4.45 -16.79
CA VAL A 73 -2.68 -4.43 -16.37
C VAL A 73 -3.00 -3.14 -15.65
N ASP A 74 -4.16 -2.55 -15.93
CA ASP A 74 -4.70 -1.39 -15.22
C ASP A 74 -6.23 -1.33 -15.37
N VAL A 75 -6.89 -0.55 -14.52
CA VAL A 75 -8.33 -0.26 -14.66
C VAL A 75 -8.60 0.84 -15.69
N ASP A 76 -7.64 1.75 -15.90
CA ASP A 76 -7.77 2.84 -16.85
C ASP A 76 -7.53 2.38 -18.30
N THR A 77 -8.64 2.09 -18.99
CA THR A 77 -8.66 1.69 -20.39
C THR A 77 -8.02 2.71 -21.33
N GLU A 78 -8.17 4.01 -21.06
CA GLU A 78 -7.66 5.07 -21.93
C GLU A 78 -6.14 5.16 -21.81
N THR A 79 -5.62 5.11 -20.58
CA THR A 79 -4.17 5.07 -20.34
C THR A 79 -3.54 3.84 -20.98
N LEU A 80 -4.11 2.64 -20.80
CA LEU A 80 -3.62 1.42 -21.43
C LEU A 80 -3.66 1.50 -22.96
N HIS A 81 -4.73 2.06 -23.53
CA HIS A 81 -4.85 2.24 -24.98
C HIS A 81 -3.73 3.14 -25.52
N ARG A 82 -3.47 4.27 -24.86
CA ARG A 82 -2.40 5.20 -25.25
C ARG A 82 -1.01 4.61 -25.06
N MET A 83 -0.78 3.84 -23.99
CA MET A 83 0.48 3.12 -23.77
C MET A 83 0.71 2.05 -24.84
N LYS A 84 -0.33 1.32 -25.25
CA LYS A 84 -0.23 0.36 -26.36
C LYS A 84 0.12 1.06 -27.69
N GLN A 85 -0.57 2.14 -28.04
CA GLN A 85 -0.26 2.93 -29.24
C GLN A 85 1.17 3.48 -29.23
N ARG A 86 1.66 3.88 -28.06
CA ARG A 86 3.05 4.29 -27.87
C ARG A 86 3.99 3.12 -28.14
N TRP A 87 3.77 1.97 -27.49
CA TRP A 87 4.59 0.78 -27.67
C TRP A 87 4.69 0.35 -29.14
N ASP A 88 3.57 0.35 -29.87
CA ASP A 88 3.52 0.05 -31.30
C ASP A 88 4.44 0.95 -32.15
N LYS A 89 4.73 2.18 -31.68
CA LYS A 89 5.61 3.14 -32.37
C LYS A 89 7.07 3.05 -31.93
N VAL A 90 7.34 2.61 -30.70
CA VAL A 90 8.70 2.64 -30.11
C VAL A 90 9.41 1.29 -30.12
N ALA A 91 8.66 0.19 -30.19
CA ALA A 91 9.23 -1.15 -30.27
C ALA A 91 10.17 -1.28 -31.48
N LYS A 92 11.34 -1.90 -31.26
CA LYS A 92 12.43 -1.97 -32.25
C LYS A 92 12.05 -2.80 -33.48
N ASP A 93 11.30 -3.88 -33.26
CA ASP A 93 10.85 -4.81 -34.28
C ASP A 93 9.57 -5.54 -33.80
N THR A 94 8.98 -6.30 -34.72
CA THR A 94 7.77 -7.09 -34.45
C THR A 94 7.97 -8.12 -33.35
N ALA A 95 9.13 -8.78 -33.29
CA ALA A 95 9.40 -9.82 -32.29
C ALA A 95 9.44 -9.24 -30.86
N THR A 96 10.01 -8.05 -30.70
CA THR A 96 10.03 -7.29 -29.44
C THR A 96 8.62 -6.80 -29.11
N ARG A 97 7.92 -6.23 -30.10
CA ARG A 97 6.58 -5.69 -29.92
C ARG A 97 5.61 -6.74 -29.38
N ASP A 98 5.64 -7.94 -29.95
CA ASP A 98 4.71 -9.03 -29.64
C ASP A 98 4.98 -9.69 -28.27
N LYS A 99 6.00 -9.24 -27.53
CA LYS A 99 6.28 -9.66 -26.14
C LYS A 99 5.56 -8.84 -25.08
N LEU A 100 4.99 -7.68 -25.41
CA LEU A 100 4.28 -6.84 -24.44
C LEU A 100 2.80 -6.72 -24.80
N ASP A 101 1.95 -7.20 -23.90
CA ASP A 101 0.50 -7.11 -23.99
C ASP A 101 -0.06 -6.13 -22.94
N PHE A 102 -1.29 -5.68 -23.18
CA PHE A 102 -2.04 -4.78 -22.29
C PHE A 102 -3.42 -5.37 -22.05
N CYS A 103 -3.86 -5.39 -20.79
CA CYS A 103 -5.14 -5.96 -20.37
C CYS A 103 -5.81 -5.04 -19.34
N THR A 104 -7.13 -4.86 -19.46
CA THR A 104 -7.90 -4.06 -18.50
C THR A 104 -8.43 -4.95 -17.40
N ALA A 105 -8.23 -4.56 -16.14
CA ALA A 105 -8.75 -5.29 -14.99
C ALA A 105 -9.15 -4.34 -13.87
N ASP A 106 -10.32 -4.58 -13.27
CA ASP A 106 -10.78 -3.88 -12.08
C ASP A 106 -10.69 -4.81 -10.87
N PHE A 107 -9.69 -4.59 -10.02
CA PHE A 107 -9.51 -5.38 -8.80
C PHE A 107 -10.59 -5.11 -7.73
N ALA A 108 -11.30 -3.99 -7.82
CA ALA A 108 -12.44 -3.70 -6.93
C ALA A 108 -13.71 -4.47 -7.33
N ALA A 109 -13.74 -5.09 -8.51
CA ALA A 109 -14.89 -5.83 -9.00
C ALA A 109 -15.29 -6.96 -8.04
N THR A 110 -16.55 -6.94 -7.63
CA THR A 110 -17.18 -7.92 -6.72
C THR A 110 -17.95 -9.02 -7.46
N LYS A 111 -18.07 -8.90 -8.79
CA LYS A 111 -18.73 -9.88 -9.66
C LYS A 111 -17.68 -10.71 -10.37
N GLY A 112 -17.76 -12.03 -10.20
CA GLY A 112 -16.79 -12.98 -10.75
C GLY A 112 -15.71 -13.34 -9.74
N VAL A 113 -15.33 -14.62 -9.70
CA VAL A 113 -14.23 -15.13 -8.87
C VAL A 113 -12.88 -14.89 -9.56
N VAL A 114 -12.90 -14.62 -10.86
CA VAL A 114 -11.72 -14.42 -11.72
C VAL A 114 -11.82 -13.02 -12.31
N ILE A 115 -10.79 -12.20 -12.10
CA ILE A 115 -10.76 -10.80 -12.54
C ILE A 115 -10.13 -10.66 -13.93
N ILE A 116 -9.09 -11.44 -14.22
CA ILE A 116 -8.35 -11.47 -15.48
C ILE A 116 -8.60 -12.82 -16.16
N GLU A 117 -9.70 -12.91 -16.87
CA GLU A 117 -10.22 -14.14 -17.47
C GLU A 117 -9.35 -14.68 -18.62
N GLU A 118 -8.56 -13.80 -19.26
CA GLU A 118 -7.70 -14.12 -20.39
C GLU A 118 -6.58 -15.10 -20.01
N TYR A 119 -6.23 -15.18 -18.73
CA TYR A 119 -5.12 -16.01 -18.25
C TYR A 119 -5.58 -17.06 -17.22
N PRO A 120 -5.23 -18.34 -17.46
CA PRO A 120 -5.55 -19.40 -16.51
C PRO A 120 -4.75 -19.22 -15.21
N SER A 121 -5.20 -19.89 -14.15
CA SER A 121 -4.47 -19.91 -12.89
C SER A 121 -3.06 -20.49 -13.08
N GLY A 122 -2.08 -19.92 -12.40
CA GLY A 122 -0.68 -20.34 -12.48
C GLY A 122 0.05 -19.97 -13.77
N TYR A 123 -0.48 -19.04 -14.57
CA TYR A 123 0.10 -18.66 -15.86
C TYR A 123 1.42 -17.88 -15.75
N PHE A 124 1.56 -16.99 -14.77
CA PHE A 124 2.69 -16.06 -14.65
C PHE A 124 3.76 -16.59 -13.70
N ASP A 125 5.03 -16.42 -14.08
CA ASP A 125 6.16 -16.76 -13.21
C ASP A 125 6.44 -15.63 -12.21
N ILE A 126 6.17 -14.39 -12.61
CA ILE A 126 6.39 -13.19 -11.78
C ILE A 126 5.20 -12.25 -11.89
N CYS A 127 4.76 -11.70 -10.77
CA CYS A 127 3.86 -10.56 -10.72
C CYS A 127 4.58 -9.40 -10.03
N ILE A 128 4.61 -8.23 -10.66
CA ILE A 128 5.20 -7.01 -10.13
C ILE A 128 4.10 -6.02 -9.85
N ASP A 129 4.12 -5.49 -8.64
CA ASP A 129 3.25 -4.44 -8.16
C ASP A 129 4.11 -3.27 -7.70
N LYS A 130 3.91 -2.11 -8.31
CA LYS A 130 4.59 -0.86 -7.98
C LYS A 130 3.57 0.18 -7.53
N SER A 131 3.31 0.23 -6.22
CA SER A 131 2.28 1.07 -5.57
C SER A 131 0.82 0.78 -5.93
N THR A 132 0.50 -0.34 -6.58
CA THR A 132 -0.90 -0.71 -6.78
C THR A 132 -1.53 -1.10 -5.46
N LEU A 133 -0.87 -1.95 -4.66
CA LEU A 133 -1.33 -2.26 -3.31
C LEU A 133 -1.45 -0.98 -2.46
N ASP A 134 -0.51 -0.04 -2.59
CA ASP A 134 -0.57 1.25 -1.89
C ASP A 134 -1.87 1.99 -2.20
N CYS A 135 -2.23 2.04 -3.48
CA CYS A 135 -3.46 2.67 -3.94
C CYS A 135 -4.70 1.89 -3.51
N THR A 136 -4.67 0.55 -3.47
CA THR A 136 -5.85 -0.23 -3.13
C THR A 136 -6.07 -0.35 -1.62
N LEU A 137 -5.08 -0.09 -0.77
CA LEU A 137 -5.21 -0.22 0.69
C LEU A 137 -6.24 0.74 1.30
N CYS A 138 -6.66 1.78 0.57
CA CYS A 138 -7.80 2.62 0.95
C CYS A 138 -9.18 1.98 0.67
N SER A 139 -9.22 0.81 0.04
CA SER A 139 -10.42 0.06 -0.30
C SER A 139 -10.21 -1.44 -0.11
N ASP A 140 -10.78 -1.98 0.96
CA ASP A 140 -10.63 -3.39 1.35
C ASP A 140 -10.99 -4.35 0.20
N SER A 141 -12.03 -4.02 -0.57
CA SER A 141 -12.47 -4.84 -1.69
C SER A 141 -11.43 -4.91 -2.80
N ALA A 142 -10.79 -3.78 -3.12
CA ALA A 142 -9.78 -3.69 -4.17
C ALA A 142 -8.49 -4.41 -3.76
N SER A 143 -8.05 -4.23 -2.52
CA SER A 143 -6.86 -4.92 -2.01
C SER A 143 -7.05 -6.43 -1.95
N ALA A 144 -8.22 -6.89 -1.48
CA ALA A 144 -8.53 -8.32 -1.47
C ALA A 144 -8.60 -8.89 -2.90
N GLY A 145 -9.23 -8.17 -3.83
CA GLY A 145 -9.28 -8.56 -5.24
C GLY A 145 -7.90 -8.64 -5.90
N LEU A 146 -7.03 -7.67 -5.64
CA LEU A 146 -5.65 -7.65 -6.13
C LEU A 146 -4.88 -8.87 -5.62
N LEU A 147 -4.83 -9.09 -4.30
CA LEU A 147 -4.03 -10.17 -3.72
C LEU A 147 -4.55 -11.57 -4.09
N THR A 148 -5.87 -11.75 -4.11
CA THR A 148 -6.49 -13.03 -4.53
C THR A 148 -6.17 -13.35 -5.99
N GLU A 149 -6.24 -12.35 -6.87
CA GLU A 149 -5.99 -12.53 -8.30
C GLU A 149 -4.50 -12.73 -8.62
N VAL A 150 -3.62 -11.96 -8.00
CA VAL A 150 -2.17 -12.14 -8.11
C VAL A 150 -1.79 -13.55 -7.66
N TYR A 151 -2.29 -14.00 -6.50
CA TYR A 151 -1.99 -15.35 -6.01
C TYR A 151 -2.50 -16.45 -6.96
N ARG A 152 -3.71 -16.29 -7.51
CA ARG A 152 -4.29 -17.22 -8.49
C ARG A 152 -3.42 -17.33 -9.75
N LEU A 153 -2.96 -16.19 -10.25
CA LEU A 153 -2.22 -16.09 -11.51
C LEU A 153 -0.76 -16.55 -11.40
N LEU A 154 -0.18 -16.52 -10.20
CA LEU A 154 1.19 -16.96 -9.97
C LEU A 154 1.34 -18.48 -10.04
N ASN A 155 2.34 -18.91 -10.81
CA ASN A 155 2.75 -20.29 -10.98
C ASN A 155 2.89 -20.96 -9.60
N PRO A 156 2.14 -22.06 -9.32
CA PRO A 156 2.21 -22.74 -8.03
C PRO A 156 3.58 -23.35 -7.73
N SER A 157 4.39 -23.57 -8.77
CA SER A 157 5.74 -24.12 -8.65
C SER A 157 6.79 -23.01 -8.52
N GLY A 158 6.62 -22.12 -7.54
CA GLY A 158 7.63 -21.11 -7.20
C GLY A 158 7.43 -19.72 -7.81
N GLY A 159 6.22 -19.39 -8.29
CA GLY A 159 5.88 -18.05 -8.77
C GLY A 159 6.16 -16.97 -7.72
N ILE A 160 6.53 -15.78 -8.18
CA ILE A 160 7.04 -14.70 -7.33
C ILE A 160 6.16 -13.45 -7.45
N TYR A 161 5.68 -12.94 -6.34
CA TYR A 161 5.11 -11.61 -6.22
C TYR A 161 6.17 -10.64 -5.71
N ILE A 162 6.39 -9.52 -6.41
CA ILE A 162 7.28 -8.44 -5.99
C ILE A 162 6.40 -7.21 -5.74
N CYS A 163 6.24 -6.84 -4.47
CA CYS A 163 5.52 -5.64 -4.05
C CYS A 163 6.53 -4.54 -3.70
N ILE A 164 6.48 -3.43 -4.44
CA ILE A 164 7.28 -2.22 -4.21
C ILE A 164 6.33 -1.16 -3.67
N SER A 165 6.63 -0.63 -2.49
CA SER A 165 5.66 0.16 -1.72
C SER A 165 6.30 1.26 -0.86
N PHE A 166 5.55 2.35 -0.63
CA PHE A 166 5.85 3.37 0.38
C PHE A 166 5.33 3.06 1.78
N HIS A 167 4.41 2.11 1.92
CA HIS A 167 3.83 1.80 3.21
C HIS A 167 4.88 1.26 4.18
N HIS A 168 4.61 1.47 5.46
CA HIS A 168 5.49 1.04 6.54
C HIS A 168 5.64 -0.49 6.55
N LEU A 169 6.84 -0.98 6.87
CA LEU A 169 7.10 -2.42 6.90
C LEU A 169 6.19 -3.14 7.90
N ASP A 170 5.97 -2.54 9.07
CA ASP A 170 5.07 -3.08 10.11
C ASP A 170 3.62 -3.22 9.66
N LEU A 171 3.21 -2.56 8.57
CA LEU A 171 1.91 -2.79 7.94
C LEU A 171 2.01 -3.92 6.90
N LEU A 172 2.92 -3.77 5.94
CA LEU A 172 2.99 -4.64 4.77
C LEU A 172 3.44 -6.06 5.09
N GLN A 173 4.40 -6.21 5.99
CA GLN A 173 4.96 -7.51 6.32
C GLN A 173 3.91 -8.46 6.90
N PRO A 174 3.19 -8.15 7.99
CA PRO A 174 2.13 -9.04 8.48
C PRO A 174 1.00 -9.22 7.46
N LEU A 175 0.66 -8.16 6.70
CA LEU A 175 -0.39 -8.22 5.68
C LEU A 175 -0.10 -9.30 4.62
N LEU A 176 1.13 -9.36 4.11
CA LEU A 176 1.52 -10.34 3.09
C LEU A 176 1.96 -11.68 3.71
N GLN A 177 2.69 -11.67 4.83
CA GLN A 177 3.26 -12.88 5.43
C GLN A 177 2.18 -13.81 6.01
N ASP A 178 1.14 -13.23 6.61
CA ASP A 178 0.07 -13.97 7.27
C ASP A 178 -1.22 -14.03 6.41
N LEU A 179 -1.11 -13.72 5.11
CA LEU A 179 -2.22 -13.70 4.18
C LEU A 179 -2.97 -15.05 4.16
N PRO A 180 -4.28 -15.10 4.50
CA PRO A 180 -4.99 -16.36 4.68
C PRO A 180 -5.02 -17.26 3.43
N GLY A 181 -4.52 -18.49 3.58
CA GLY A 181 -4.46 -19.48 2.51
C GLY A 181 -3.30 -19.29 1.53
N ALA A 182 -2.53 -18.20 1.65
CA ALA A 182 -1.36 -17.98 0.81
C ALA A 182 -0.18 -18.80 1.32
N HIS A 183 0.24 -19.78 0.52
CA HIS A 183 1.44 -20.58 0.79
C HIS A 183 2.66 -19.96 0.08
N TRP A 184 3.20 -18.89 0.64
CA TRP A 184 4.45 -18.28 0.16
C TRP A 184 5.40 -17.93 1.30
N ASP A 185 6.67 -17.72 0.96
CA ASP A 185 7.68 -17.14 1.85
C ASP A 185 7.85 -15.67 1.50
N VAL A 186 7.78 -14.79 2.50
CA VAL A 186 7.96 -13.34 2.34
C VAL A 186 9.36 -12.95 2.79
N SER A 187 10.07 -12.22 1.94
CA SER A 187 11.36 -11.61 2.24
C SER A 187 11.29 -10.11 1.99
N HIS A 188 12.06 -9.34 2.74
CA HIS A 188 12.08 -7.89 2.66
C HIS A 188 13.47 -7.37 2.30
N THR A 189 13.50 -6.37 1.44
CA THR A 189 14.68 -5.57 1.14
C THR A 189 14.29 -4.11 1.00
N ILE A 190 15.27 -3.23 1.19
CA ILE A 190 15.11 -1.79 1.00
C ILE A 190 15.79 -1.40 -0.30
N MET A 191 15.08 -0.68 -1.16
CA MET A 191 15.62 -0.14 -2.41
C MET A 191 15.73 1.38 -2.31
N GLN A 192 16.84 1.92 -2.84
CA GLN A 192 16.99 3.37 -3.02
C GLN A 192 16.13 3.84 -4.19
N ARG A 193 15.33 4.87 -3.95
CA ARG A 193 14.50 5.50 -4.98
C ARG A 193 15.37 6.26 -5.95
N GLN A 194 15.20 5.96 -7.23
CA GLN A 194 15.65 6.83 -8.30
C GLN A 194 14.46 7.70 -8.71
N VAL A 195 14.17 8.71 -7.90
CA VAL A 195 13.33 9.83 -8.36
C VAL A 195 14.32 10.94 -8.59
N GLU A 196 14.60 11.24 -9.86
CA GLU A 196 15.31 12.47 -10.24
C GLU A 196 14.75 13.59 -9.38
N ASP A 197 15.59 14.33 -8.65
CA ASP A 197 15.15 15.39 -7.75
C ASP A 197 14.21 16.35 -8.53
N LEU A 198 12.89 16.13 -8.40
CA LEU A 198 11.83 16.93 -9.04
C LEU A 198 11.82 18.37 -8.49
N ILE A 199 12.75 18.68 -7.58
CA ILE A 199 13.00 19.97 -6.96
C ILE A 199 14.42 20.43 -7.35
N GLY A 200 14.56 20.84 -8.62
CA GLY A 200 15.43 21.94 -9.04
C GLY A 200 16.94 21.80 -8.82
N ASN A 201 17.63 21.16 -9.76
CA ASN A 201 19.02 21.52 -10.03
C ASN A 201 19.06 22.77 -10.94
N ASN A 202 18.70 23.91 -10.35
CA ASN A 202 18.77 25.23 -10.99
C ASN A 202 19.90 26.08 -10.40
N ASN A 203 21.02 25.45 -10.02
CA ASN A 203 22.27 26.15 -9.76
C ASN A 203 23.24 25.94 -10.93
N ASN A 204 22.94 26.66 -12.00
CA ASN A 204 23.97 27.30 -12.78
C ASN A 204 24.80 28.17 -11.82
N ASN A 205 26.00 27.73 -11.46
CA ASN A 205 27.07 28.67 -11.15
C ASN A 205 28.42 28.03 -11.48
N ASN A 206 28.92 28.43 -12.65
CA ASN A 206 30.34 28.55 -12.93
C ASN A 206 31.04 29.21 -11.74
N ASN A 207 31.88 28.47 -11.03
CA ASN A 207 33.05 29.07 -10.39
C ASN A 207 34.23 28.11 -10.53
N LYS A 208 35.30 28.67 -11.08
CA LYS A 208 36.62 28.07 -11.29
C LYS A 208 37.27 27.63 -9.97
N PRO A 209 38.27 26.74 -10.03
CA PRO A 209 39.01 26.29 -8.86
C PRO A 209 40.09 27.31 -8.51
N ASP A 210 40.14 27.72 -7.25
CA ASP A 210 41.34 28.31 -6.66
C ASP A 210 41.37 27.98 -5.16
N GLY A 211 42.54 27.54 -4.68
CA GLY A 211 42.97 27.83 -3.31
C GLY A 211 42.88 26.68 -2.30
N VAL A 212 44.03 26.02 -2.12
CA VAL A 212 44.42 25.23 -0.95
C VAL A 212 44.32 26.06 0.34
N ALA A 213 43.70 25.50 1.39
CA ALA A 213 44.13 25.69 2.79
C ALA A 213 43.55 24.58 3.69
N GLU A 214 44.46 23.91 4.38
CA GLU A 214 44.19 23.04 5.54
C GLU A 214 43.63 23.86 6.70
N GLU A 215 42.70 23.30 7.48
CA GLU A 215 42.84 23.35 8.95
C GLU A 215 42.03 22.30 9.69
N LYS A 216 42.59 21.92 10.83
CA LYS A 216 42.30 20.76 11.67
C LYS A 216 41.13 21.01 12.64
N GLY A 217 40.32 19.96 12.80
CA GLY A 217 39.95 19.43 14.12
C GLY A 217 38.82 20.11 14.90
N LYS A 218 37.76 19.35 15.18
CA LYS A 218 37.36 18.96 16.54
C LYS A 218 36.24 17.94 16.49
N GLN A 219 36.45 16.84 17.20
CA GLN A 219 35.43 15.90 17.63
C GLN A 219 34.49 16.63 18.59
N ASP A 220 33.19 16.50 18.40
CA ASP A 220 32.22 16.56 19.49
C ASP A 220 31.21 15.44 19.31
N ALA A 221 31.20 14.58 20.33
CA ALA A 221 30.23 13.54 20.54
C ALA A 221 29.03 14.17 21.27
N THR A 222 27.86 14.16 20.66
CA THR A 222 26.61 14.51 21.35
C THR A 222 25.46 13.62 20.87
N ASN A 223 25.05 12.73 21.76
CA ASN A 223 23.69 12.26 22.01
C ASN A 223 22.76 12.10 20.81
N SER A 224 22.73 10.88 20.27
CA SER A 224 21.55 10.33 19.60
C SER A 224 20.42 10.20 20.64
N LEU A 225 19.62 11.27 20.76
CA LEU A 225 18.32 11.19 21.40
C LEU A 225 17.38 10.49 20.42
N CYS A 226 16.92 9.30 20.80
CA CYS A 226 15.76 8.64 20.22
C CYS A 226 14.55 9.57 20.37
N THR A 227 14.27 10.36 19.34
CA THR A 227 13.02 11.10 19.20
C THR A 227 11.93 10.08 18.94
N LYS A 228 11.12 9.81 19.97
CA LYS A 228 9.85 9.11 19.82
C LYS A 228 9.06 9.83 18.73
N SER A 229 8.91 9.20 17.57
CA SER A 229 8.15 9.74 16.45
C SER A 229 6.71 9.95 16.91
N GLN A 230 6.31 11.22 17.05
CA GLN A 230 4.88 11.53 17.13
C GLN A 230 4.27 11.19 15.77
N GLY A 231 3.14 10.49 15.78
CA GLY A 231 2.46 10.06 14.56
C GLY A 231 2.18 11.25 13.64
N ALA A 232 2.54 11.09 12.37
CA ALA A 232 2.47 12.07 11.29
C ALA A 232 1.14 12.85 11.16
N TRP A 233 0.06 12.24 11.64
CA TRP A 233 -1.30 12.72 11.46
C TRP A 233 -1.82 13.53 12.64
N ALA A 234 -1.24 13.38 13.83
CA ALA A 234 -1.70 14.08 15.04
C ALA A 234 -1.29 15.56 15.10
N SER A 235 -0.23 15.94 14.37
CA SER A 235 0.25 17.34 14.29
C SER A 235 -0.01 18.01 12.95
N GLY A 236 -0.57 17.29 11.96
CA GLY A 236 -0.70 17.77 10.57
C GLY A 236 0.64 17.98 9.86
N SER A 237 1.77 17.60 10.48
CA SER A 237 3.11 17.76 9.93
C SER A 237 3.78 16.38 9.83
N PHE A 238 3.64 15.73 8.67
CA PHE A 238 4.50 14.61 8.34
C PHE A 238 5.88 15.15 7.91
N GLU A 239 6.87 15.07 8.80
CA GLU A 239 8.27 15.33 8.47
C GLU A 239 9.02 14.00 8.33
N PRO A 240 8.88 13.29 7.19
CA PRO A 240 9.63 12.06 6.98
C PRO A 240 11.11 12.37 6.98
N ASP A 241 11.88 11.51 7.65
CA ASP A 241 13.33 11.60 7.63
C ASP A 241 13.89 11.43 6.20
N GLU A 242 15.16 11.79 6.04
CA GLU A 242 15.84 11.74 4.75
C GLU A 242 15.88 10.33 4.15
N GLN A 243 15.86 9.29 5.00
CA GLN A 243 15.88 7.89 4.58
C GLN A 243 14.52 7.45 4.04
N TYR A 244 13.42 7.79 4.70
CA TYR A 244 12.05 7.56 4.20
C TYR A 244 11.85 8.22 2.84
N ARG A 245 12.35 9.45 2.66
CA ARG A 245 12.25 10.16 1.37
C ARG A 245 13.00 9.46 0.24
N ARG A 246 14.09 8.75 0.56
CA ARG A 246 15.01 8.16 -0.42
C ARG A 246 14.85 6.66 -0.62
N THR A 247 14.01 5.99 0.15
CA THR A 247 13.89 4.53 0.09
C THR A 247 12.45 4.06 -0.09
N VAL A 248 12.32 2.85 -0.62
CA VAL A 248 11.05 2.12 -0.70
C VAL A 248 11.24 0.70 -0.20
N ASN A 249 10.16 0.13 0.33
CA ASN A 249 10.12 -1.26 0.75
C ASN A 249 9.87 -2.15 -0.47
N VAL A 250 10.63 -3.25 -0.56
CA VAL A 250 10.43 -4.30 -1.55
C VAL A 250 10.17 -5.59 -0.80
N LEU A 251 8.94 -6.09 -0.87
CA LEU A 251 8.57 -7.40 -0.34
C LEU A 251 8.49 -8.39 -1.50
N THR A 252 9.27 -9.47 -1.40
CA THR A 252 9.28 -10.56 -2.37
C THR A 252 8.62 -11.78 -1.75
N CYS A 253 7.43 -12.14 -2.25
CA CYS A 253 6.64 -13.28 -1.80
C CYS A 253 6.78 -14.42 -2.82
N ARG A 254 7.43 -15.51 -2.43
CA ARG A 254 7.68 -16.66 -3.30
C ARG A 254 6.77 -17.82 -2.93
N ARG A 255 5.97 -18.31 -3.86
CA ARG A 255 5.11 -19.50 -3.64
C ARG A 255 5.97 -20.69 -3.23
N ARG A 256 5.56 -21.39 -2.18
CA ARG A 256 6.20 -22.65 -1.78
C ARG A 256 5.84 -23.74 -2.78
N LEU A 257 6.79 -24.63 -3.05
CA LEU A 257 6.49 -25.84 -3.81
C LEU A 257 5.43 -26.66 -3.06
N PRO A 258 4.38 -27.15 -3.74
CA PRO A 258 3.40 -28.02 -3.11
C PRO A 258 4.09 -29.23 -2.50
N ALA A 259 3.74 -29.58 -1.26
CA ALA A 259 4.32 -30.72 -0.58
C ALA A 259 3.86 -32.04 -1.23
N ASP A 260 2.64 -32.05 -1.78
CA ASP A 260 2.07 -33.17 -2.52
C ASP A 260 2.02 -32.85 -4.04
N PRO A 261 2.60 -33.71 -4.91
CA PRO A 261 2.42 -33.59 -6.36
C PRO A 261 0.96 -33.53 -6.83
N LEU A 262 0.00 -34.10 -6.08
CA LEU A 262 -1.43 -34.03 -6.39
C LEU A 262 -2.03 -32.65 -6.13
N GLU A 263 -1.46 -31.84 -5.23
CA GLU A 263 -1.86 -30.45 -5.01
C GLU A 263 -1.46 -29.54 -6.19
N LYS A 264 -0.50 -29.96 -7.03
CA LYS A 264 -0.11 -29.20 -8.23
C LYS A 264 -1.27 -28.98 -9.21
N SER A 265 -2.30 -29.82 -9.17
CA SER A 265 -3.44 -29.77 -10.08
C SER A 265 -4.57 -28.85 -9.63
N CYS A 266 -4.63 -28.45 -8.36
CA CYS A 266 -5.66 -27.55 -7.86
C CYS A 266 -5.09 -26.13 -7.77
N ALA A 267 -5.61 -25.23 -8.60
CA ALA A 267 -5.42 -23.80 -8.37
C ALA A 267 -6.02 -23.47 -6.99
N ILE A 268 -5.16 -23.34 -5.98
CA ILE A 268 -5.58 -22.88 -4.66
C ILE A 268 -6.03 -21.43 -4.84
N LEU A 269 -7.34 -21.23 -4.84
CA LEU A 269 -7.95 -19.91 -4.80
C LEU A 269 -7.98 -19.44 -3.36
N LEU A 270 -7.55 -18.20 -3.14
CA LEU A 270 -7.71 -17.57 -1.84
C LEU A 270 -9.18 -17.25 -1.59
N ASP A 271 -9.61 -17.39 -0.34
CA ASP A 271 -10.93 -16.97 0.09
C ASP A 271 -10.94 -15.45 0.25
N ARG A 272 -11.64 -14.76 -0.67
CA ARG A 272 -11.64 -13.29 -0.75
C ARG A 272 -12.14 -12.63 0.53
N GLU A 273 -13.14 -13.20 1.20
CA GLU A 273 -13.67 -12.62 2.43
C GLU A 273 -12.68 -12.77 3.58
N LYS A 274 -12.00 -13.92 3.71
CA LYS A 274 -10.94 -14.09 4.72
C LYS A 274 -9.77 -13.15 4.47
N VAL A 275 -9.38 -12.99 3.21
CA VAL A 275 -8.34 -12.03 2.83
C VAL A 275 -8.76 -10.60 3.19
N LYS A 276 -10.01 -10.23 2.89
CA LYS A 276 -10.55 -8.92 3.27
C LYS A 276 -10.52 -8.71 4.79
N THR A 277 -11.05 -9.64 5.57
CA THR A 277 -11.01 -9.57 7.04
C THR A 277 -9.58 -9.43 7.56
N HIS A 278 -8.63 -10.16 6.98
CA HIS A 278 -7.21 -10.07 7.35
C HIS A 278 -6.62 -8.68 7.08
N ILE A 279 -6.86 -8.13 5.88
CA ILE A 279 -6.40 -6.78 5.52
C ILE A 279 -6.94 -5.76 6.53
N ASN A 280 -8.24 -5.80 6.82
CA ASN A 280 -8.87 -4.89 7.77
C ASN A 280 -8.23 -5.01 9.14
N SER A 281 -8.15 -6.23 9.69
CA SER A 281 -7.53 -6.44 11.00
C SER A 281 -6.07 -5.99 11.08
N THR A 282 -5.31 -6.12 9.98
CA THR A 282 -3.92 -5.70 9.93
C THR A 282 -3.80 -4.17 9.85
N ASN A 283 -4.65 -3.53 9.04
CA ASN A 283 -4.74 -2.07 8.97
C ASN A 283 -5.12 -1.49 10.33
N ASP A 284 -6.18 -2.01 10.96
CA ASP A 284 -6.68 -1.54 12.25
C ASP A 284 -5.58 -1.63 13.32
N LEU A 285 -4.94 -2.80 13.46
CA LEU A 285 -3.82 -2.98 14.38
C LEU A 285 -2.67 -2.00 14.14
N TRP A 286 -2.35 -1.74 12.87
CA TRP A 286 -1.28 -0.81 12.51
C TRP A 286 -1.65 0.64 12.88
N PHE A 287 -2.84 1.11 12.52
CA PHE A 287 -3.32 2.45 12.83
C PHE A 287 -3.48 2.66 14.33
N GLN A 288 -4.00 1.66 15.06
CA GLN A 288 -4.12 1.72 16.51
C GLN A 288 -2.75 1.90 17.20
N HIS A 289 -1.69 1.31 16.64
CA HIS A 289 -0.34 1.45 17.18
C HIS A 289 0.38 2.74 16.75
N HIS A 290 0.28 3.11 15.47
CA HIS A 290 1.11 4.18 14.87
C HIS A 290 0.43 5.54 14.84
N ASN A 291 -0.90 5.55 14.81
CA ASN A 291 -1.70 6.77 14.80
C ASN A 291 -2.95 6.62 15.67
N PRO A 292 -2.79 6.35 16.98
CA PRO A 292 -3.93 6.19 17.87
C PRO A 292 -4.73 7.49 17.91
N MET A 293 -6.02 7.41 17.53
CA MET A 293 -6.96 8.51 17.75
C MET A 293 -6.97 8.90 19.23
N LEU A 294 -6.86 7.94 20.15
CA LEU A 294 -7.04 8.15 21.58
C LEU A 294 -5.76 7.93 22.42
N THR A 295 -4.83 8.89 22.35
CA THR A 295 -3.64 8.91 23.23
C THR A 295 -3.98 9.19 24.70
N SER A 296 -3.13 8.79 25.66
CA SER A 296 -3.33 9.11 27.10
C SER A 296 -3.54 10.60 27.36
N LYS A 297 -2.76 11.46 26.68
CA LYS A 297 -2.89 12.91 26.78
C LYS A 297 -4.24 13.41 26.22
N ARG A 298 -4.73 12.81 25.13
CA ARG A 298 -6.04 13.14 24.56
C ARG A 298 -7.17 12.69 25.50
N LYS A 299 -7.08 11.51 26.12
CA LYS A 299 -8.03 11.05 27.15
C LYS A 299 -8.12 12.03 28.31
N GLU A 300 -6.98 12.46 28.86
CA GLU A 300 -6.92 13.46 29.93
C GLU A 300 -7.54 14.80 29.51
N THR A 301 -7.28 15.23 28.28
CA THR A 301 -7.83 16.47 27.73
C THR A 301 -9.35 16.39 27.60
N ILE A 302 -9.88 15.29 27.03
CA ILE A 302 -11.32 15.04 26.91
C ILE A 302 -11.97 15.02 28.31
N HIS A 303 -11.38 14.31 29.28
CA HIS A 303 -11.87 14.31 30.66
C HIS A 303 -11.97 15.71 31.25
N CYS A 304 -10.92 16.52 31.11
CA CYS A 304 -10.91 17.88 31.62
C CYS A 304 -11.98 18.76 30.95
N LEU A 305 -12.14 18.65 29.63
CA LEU A 305 -13.11 19.43 28.87
C LEU A 305 -14.56 19.04 29.23
N PHE A 306 -14.87 17.75 29.36
CA PHE A 306 -16.18 17.30 29.83
C PHE A 306 -16.47 17.82 31.24
N GLN A 307 -15.52 17.71 32.18
CA GLN A 307 -15.67 18.22 33.56
C GLN A 307 -15.94 19.73 33.61
N GLN A 308 -15.34 20.51 32.71
CA GLN A 308 -15.61 21.95 32.63
C GLN A 308 -17.05 22.26 32.19
N GLN A 309 -17.64 21.41 31.34
CA GLN A 309 -19.05 21.54 30.94
C GLN A 309 -20.03 21.08 32.05
N GLN A 310 -19.61 20.23 32.98
CA GLN A 310 -20.44 19.75 34.09
C GLN A 310 -20.80 20.85 35.09
N GLY A 311 -20.12 22.00 35.08
CA GLY A 311 -20.51 23.16 35.89
C GLY A 311 -21.93 23.68 35.61
N GLU A 312 -22.55 23.26 34.50
CA GLU A 312 -23.87 23.69 34.04
C GLU A 312 -24.92 22.56 33.98
N SER A 313 -24.54 21.29 34.21
CA SER A 313 -25.37 20.09 34.00
C SER A 313 -25.30 19.13 35.19
N GLU A 314 -26.45 18.77 35.78
CA GLU A 314 -26.51 17.91 36.98
C GLU A 314 -26.09 16.44 36.75
N GLU A 315 -26.04 15.97 35.51
CA GLU A 315 -25.88 14.53 35.19
C GLU A 315 -24.50 14.15 34.64
N GLY A 316 -23.56 15.08 34.56
CA GLY A 316 -22.22 14.77 34.08
C GLY A 316 -22.11 14.53 32.57
N THR A 317 -23.19 14.75 31.82
CA THR A 317 -23.31 14.58 30.37
C THR A 317 -23.42 15.93 29.65
N CYS A 318 -23.01 16.00 28.38
CA CYS A 318 -23.30 17.12 27.47
C CYS A 318 -24.08 16.66 26.23
N ASP A 319 -24.65 17.61 25.49
CA ASP A 319 -25.28 17.35 24.19
C ASP A 319 -24.23 16.95 23.13
N LEU A 320 -24.70 16.34 22.05
CA LEU A 320 -23.83 15.80 21.00
C LEU A 320 -23.01 16.86 20.24
N GLU A 321 -23.50 18.09 20.10
CA GLU A 321 -22.78 19.16 19.39
C GLU A 321 -21.60 19.66 20.21
N THR A 322 -21.82 19.82 21.52
CA THR A 322 -20.77 20.10 22.50
C THR A 322 -19.77 18.94 22.57
N ALA A 323 -20.24 17.69 22.64
CA ALA A 323 -19.38 16.51 22.66
C ALA A 323 -18.50 16.43 21.40
N TYR A 324 -19.08 16.60 20.21
CA TYR A 324 -18.35 16.64 18.95
C TYR A 324 -17.24 17.71 18.93
N SER A 325 -17.55 18.90 19.45
CA SER A 325 -16.57 19.99 19.56
C SER A 325 -15.42 19.70 20.53
N ILE A 326 -15.67 18.87 21.55
CA ILE A 326 -14.65 18.39 22.51
C ILE A 326 -13.81 17.26 21.91
N LEU A 327 -14.46 16.31 21.23
CA LEU A 327 -13.82 15.09 20.75
C LEU A 327 -12.88 15.35 19.57
N PHE A 328 -13.28 16.21 18.65
CA PHE A 328 -12.56 16.44 17.40
C PHE A 328 -11.96 17.84 17.35
N THR A 329 -10.71 17.93 16.93
CA THR A 329 -10.00 19.19 16.65
C THR A 329 -10.60 19.88 15.43
N GLU A 330 -10.30 21.17 15.23
CA GLU A 330 -10.77 21.92 14.06
C GLU A 330 -10.40 21.25 12.74
N ALA A 331 -9.16 20.74 12.61
CA ALA A 331 -8.71 20.03 11.42
C ALA A 331 -9.44 18.69 11.22
N GLU A 332 -9.70 17.93 12.28
CA GLU A 332 -10.48 16.68 12.17
C GLU A 332 -11.92 16.96 11.73
N ARG A 333 -12.52 18.07 12.20
CA ARG A 333 -13.88 18.50 11.83
C ARG A 333 -14.02 18.95 10.37
N GLU A 334 -12.92 19.26 9.68
CA GLU A 334 -12.95 19.50 8.23
C GLU A 334 -13.19 18.21 7.43
N LEU A 335 -12.77 17.07 7.98
CA LEU A 335 -12.88 15.74 7.35
C LEU A 335 -14.08 14.95 7.86
N LEU A 336 -14.34 15.02 9.17
CA LEU A 336 -15.47 14.39 9.83
C LEU A 336 -16.46 15.47 10.23
N THR A 337 -17.43 15.77 9.36
CA THR A 337 -18.47 16.75 9.65
C THR A 337 -19.38 16.28 10.79
N PHE A 338 -20.14 17.21 11.37
CA PHE A 338 -21.07 16.85 12.44
C PHE A 338 -22.12 15.83 11.98
N ASP A 339 -22.59 15.91 10.73
CA ASP A 339 -23.54 14.95 10.17
C ASP A 339 -22.94 13.54 10.09
N LEU A 340 -21.69 13.40 9.64
CA LEU A 340 -20.99 12.10 9.61
C LEU A 340 -20.80 11.54 11.02
N PHE A 341 -20.41 12.41 11.97
CA PHE A 341 -20.34 12.03 13.38
C PHE A 341 -21.68 11.51 13.92
N LEU A 342 -22.81 12.15 13.57
CA LEU A 342 -24.13 11.68 14.00
C LEU A 342 -24.50 10.32 13.39
N GLU A 343 -24.14 10.07 12.13
CA GLU A 343 -24.33 8.77 11.50
C GLU A 343 -23.53 7.67 12.23
N ASP A 344 -22.25 7.92 12.51
CA ASP A 344 -21.38 6.99 13.24
C ASP A 344 -21.87 6.75 14.68
N TRP A 345 -22.27 7.82 15.38
CA TRP A 345 -22.82 7.73 16.72
C TRP A 345 -24.10 6.89 16.76
N GLN A 346 -25.01 7.08 15.81
CA GLN A 346 -26.24 6.30 15.71
C GLN A 346 -25.97 4.82 15.42
N ALA A 347 -25.00 4.54 14.55
CA ALA A 347 -24.58 3.17 14.27
C ALA A 347 -24.00 2.50 15.53
N TRP A 348 -23.11 3.20 16.25
CA TRP A 348 -22.52 2.72 17.50
C TRP A 348 -23.57 2.46 18.57
N ILE A 349 -24.48 3.40 18.82
CA ILE A 349 -25.57 3.24 19.79
C ILE A 349 -26.45 2.04 19.42
N SER A 350 -26.80 1.89 18.15
CA SER A 350 -27.62 0.76 17.68
C SER A 350 -26.94 -0.58 17.96
N GLN A 351 -25.62 -0.67 17.74
CA GLN A 351 -24.82 -1.85 18.05
C GLN A 351 -24.75 -2.13 19.56
N GLN A 352 -24.52 -1.11 20.38
CA GLN A 352 -24.48 -1.25 21.83
C GLN A 352 -25.84 -1.70 22.41
N GLN A 353 -26.95 -1.15 21.92
CA GLN A 353 -28.30 -1.55 22.33
C GLN A 353 -28.61 -3.01 21.97
N GLN A 354 -28.17 -3.49 20.79
CA GLN A 354 -28.32 -4.90 20.41
C GLN A 354 -27.54 -5.84 21.35
N GLN A 355 -26.35 -5.43 21.79
CA GLN A 355 -25.56 -6.19 22.77
C GLN A 355 -26.17 -6.14 24.18
N GLN A 356 -26.75 -4.99 24.56
CA GLN A 356 -27.36 -4.78 25.87
C GLN A 356 -28.76 -5.37 26.03
N GLN A 357 -29.51 -5.69 24.98
CA GLN A 357 -30.81 -6.39 25.12
C GLN A 357 -30.71 -7.75 25.87
N GLN A 358 -29.49 -8.23 26.15
CA GLN A 358 -29.22 -9.39 27.01
C GLN A 358 -28.98 -9.05 28.50
N LYS A 359 -28.87 -7.77 28.88
CA LYS A 359 -28.62 -7.28 30.24
C LYS A 359 -29.63 -6.17 30.54
N GLU A 360 -30.45 -6.33 31.58
CA GLU A 360 -31.49 -5.36 31.99
C GLU A 360 -30.90 -4.02 32.50
N ASP A 361 -30.26 -3.24 31.64
CA ASP A 361 -29.63 -1.94 31.95
C ASP A 361 -30.44 -0.80 31.30
N PRO A 362 -30.59 0.38 31.93
CA PRO A 362 -31.23 1.54 31.32
C PRO A 362 -30.40 1.96 30.11
N GLY A 363 -30.99 1.89 28.91
CA GLY A 363 -30.28 2.13 27.66
C GLY A 363 -29.57 3.49 27.60
N PHE A 364 -28.55 3.58 26.74
CA PHE A 364 -27.79 4.81 26.52
C PHE A 364 -28.67 5.96 26.02
N PRO A 365 -28.49 7.20 26.53
CA PRO A 365 -29.16 8.37 25.99
C PRO A 365 -28.71 8.63 24.55
N ASN A 366 -29.67 8.75 23.63
CA ASN A 366 -29.38 8.89 22.20
C ASN A 366 -28.85 10.28 21.82
N ASP A 367 -29.13 11.30 22.63
CA ASP A 367 -28.90 12.72 22.36
C ASP A 367 -27.86 13.37 23.29
N LYS A 368 -27.26 12.57 24.17
CA LYS A 368 -26.25 13.02 25.12
C LYS A 368 -25.07 12.07 25.17
N MET A 369 -23.93 12.60 25.58
CA MET A 369 -22.70 11.83 25.76
C MET A 369 -22.11 12.12 27.15
N SER A 370 -21.70 11.08 27.85
CA SER A 370 -20.83 11.19 29.03
C SER A 370 -19.37 11.07 28.58
N VAL A 371 -18.42 11.37 29.45
CA VAL A 371 -17.01 11.17 29.11
C VAL A 371 -16.70 9.69 28.85
N GLU A 372 -17.33 8.78 29.59
CA GLU A 372 -17.16 7.34 29.42
C GLU A 372 -17.69 6.87 28.06
N THR A 373 -18.88 7.32 27.66
CA THR A 373 -19.43 6.96 26.34
C THR A 373 -18.64 7.60 25.21
N ALA A 374 -18.12 8.82 25.40
CA ALA A 374 -17.26 9.49 24.42
C ALA A 374 -15.94 8.75 24.18
N LEU A 375 -15.29 8.30 25.26
CA LEU A 375 -14.05 7.53 25.16
C LEU A 375 -14.29 6.15 24.54
N ALA A 376 -15.37 5.46 24.93
CA ALA A 376 -15.73 4.17 24.35
C ALA A 376 -16.09 4.29 22.85
N PHE A 377 -16.76 5.37 22.46
CA PHE A 377 -17.06 5.67 21.06
C PHE A 377 -15.77 5.91 20.26
N LEU A 378 -14.85 6.75 20.75
CA LEU A 378 -13.57 6.98 20.09
C LEU A 378 -12.66 5.74 20.06
N GLU A 379 -12.79 4.83 21.03
CA GLU A 379 -12.09 3.53 21.01
C GLU A 379 -12.64 2.60 19.92
N GLU A 380 -13.95 2.62 19.64
CA GLU A 380 -14.54 1.83 18.54
C GLU A 380 -14.25 2.47 17.16
N MET A 381 -14.16 3.80 17.08
CA MET A 381 -13.81 4.50 15.84
C MET A 381 -12.37 4.25 15.37
N GLN A 382 -11.50 3.78 16.27
CA GLN A 382 -10.06 3.62 16.03
C GLN A 382 -9.70 2.22 15.55
#